data_AF-A0A530LM99-F1
#
_entry.id   AF-A0A530LM99-F1
#
_cell.length_a   1.000
_cell.length_b   1.000
_cell.length_c   1.000
_cell.angle_alpha   90.00
_cell.angle_beta   90.00
_cell.angle_gamma   90.00
#
_symmetry.space_group_name_H-M   'P 1'
#
loop_
_entity.id
_entity.type
_entity.pdbx_description
1 polymer ?
#
loop_
_entity_poly.entity_id
_entity_poly.type
_entity_poly.pdbx_seq_one_letter_code
_entity_poly.pdbx_strand_id
1 'polypeptide(L)'
;QKLGADESACFTVDSAGYAVADGGFNATLRDYGRFGQLILDNGGGVVPAEWIEATRNGRHGPDFSPSLPEGSYRNQFWIEDPRSRALMCRGVFGQLIHIDWNMKMVVVKLSSYPDFTNVAYSVATLKAVHAIAAALA
;
A
#
# COMPACT_ATOMS: atom_id res chain seq x y z
N GLN A 1 -19.41 3.50 10.45
CA GLN A 1 -17.94 3.38 10.34
C GLN A 1 -17.55 1.90 10.50
N LYS A 2 -16.99 1.21 9.49
CA LYS A 2 -16.65 -0.24 9.57
C LYS A 2 -15.19 -0.53 9.98
N LEU A 3 -14.28 0.43 9.78
CA LEU A 3 -12.84 0.25 9.98
C LEU A 3 -12.40 0.30 11.45
N GLY A 4 -13.24 0.82 12.36
CA GLY A 4 -12.84 1.08 13.75
C GLY A 4 -11.71 2.11 13.87
N ALA A 5 -11.69 3.11 12.96
CA ALA A 5 -10.71 4.18 12.96
C ALA A 5 -10.82 5.04 14.23
N ASP A 6 -9.69 5.51 14.74
CA ASP A 6 -9.65 6.35 15.95
C ASP A 6 -10.05 7.80 15.61
N GLU A 7 -9.61 8.29 14.45
CA GLU A 7 -9.80 9.68 14.05
C GLU A 7 -10.63 9.81 12.77
N SER A 8 -11.18 11.01 12.57
CA SER A 8 -11.73 11.37 11.26
C SER A 8 -10.60 11.55 10.24
N ALA A 9 -10.79 11.00 9.05
CA ALA A 9 -9.94 11.29 7.90
C ALA A 9 -10.50 12.50 7.13
N CYS A 10 -9.69 13.08 6.25
CA CYS A 10 -10.14 14.16 5.37
C CYS A 10 -9.64 13.99 3.94
N PHE A 11 -10.33 14.66 3.02
CA PHE A 11 -9.92 14.80 1.63
C PHE A 11 -9.69 16.27 1.31
N THR A 12 -8.62 16.55 0.56
CA THR A 12 -8.57 17.78 -0.23
C THR A 12 -9.70 17.76 -1.27
N VAL A 13 -10.37 18.89 -1.44
CA VAL A 13 -11.47 19.06 -2.40
C VAL A 13 -11.18 20.20 -3.38
N ASP A 14 -11.77 20.12 -4.58
CA ASP A 14 -11.77 21.22 -5.54
C ASP A 14 -12.75 22.35 -5.12
N SER A 15 -12.85 23.40 -5.94
CA SER A 15 -13.74 24.54 -5.67
C SER A 15 -15.23 24.20 -5.68
N ALA A 16 -15.63 23.06 -6.27
CA ALA A 16 -17.00 22.57 -6.25
C ALA A 16 -17.25 21.59 -5.07
N GLY A 17 -16.23 21.29 -4.26
CA GLY A 17 -16.31 20.36 -3.15
C GLY A 17 -16.09 18.89 -3.54
N TYR A 18 -15.62 18.60 -4.75
CA TYR A 18 -15.33 17.24 -5.18
C TYR A 18 -13.96 16.77 -4.66
N ALA A 19 -13.89 15.56 -4.12
CA ALA A 19 -12.69 15.02 -3.51
C ALA A 19 -11.61 14.66 -4.54
N VAL A 20 -10.36 15.03 -4.23
CA VAL A 20 -9.17 14.62 -5.00
C VAL A 20 -8.81 13.18 -4.60
N ALA A 21 -9.49 12.21 -5.22
CA ALA A 21 -9.45 10.80 -4.80
C ALA A 21 -8.13 10.07 -5.10
N ASP A 22 -7.31 10.58 -6.02
CA ASP A 22 -6.04 9.98 -6.44
C ASP A 22 -4.87 10.26 -5.49
N GLY A 23 -4.96 11.28 -4.62
CA GLY A 23 -3.89 11.62 -3.68
C GLY A 23 -4.23 12.57 -2.53
N GLY A 24 -5.45 13.09 -2.44
CA GLY A 24 -5.85 14.10 -1.44
C GLY A 24 -6.28 13.54 -0.08
N PHE A 25 -6.24 12.22 0.12
CA PHE A 25 -6.68 11.58 1.36
C PHE A 25 -5.63 11.71 2.47
N ASN A 26 -6.05 12.13 3.66
CA ASN A 26 -5.22 12.22 4.86
C ASN A 26 -5.88 11.48 6.03
N ALA A 27 -5.10 10.66 6.73
CA ALA A 27 -5.49 9.96 7.94
C ALA A 27 -4.28 9.79 8.88
N THR A 28 -4.52 9.29 10.10
CA THR A 28 -3.42 8.95 11.02
C THR A 28 -2.65 7.72 10.53
N LEU A 29 -1.38 7.60 10.93
CA LEU A 29 -0.56 6.42 10.63
C LEU A 29 -1.23 5.12 11.08
N ARG A 30 -1.87 5.13 12.25
CA ARG A 30 -2.57 3.95 12.80
C ARG A 30 -3.81 3.60 11.99
N ASP A 31 -4.57 4.58 11.51
CA ASP A 31 -5.77 4.34 10.70
C ASP A 31 -5.44 3.86 9.28
N TYR A 32 -4.34 4.31 8.68
CA TYR A 32 -3.79 3.64 7.49
C TYR A 32 -3.40 2.19 7.79
N GLY A 33 -2.86 1.92 8.98
CA GLY A 33 -2.54 0.57 9.44
C GLY A 33 -3.78 -0.30 9.54
N ARG A 34 -4.88 0.23 10.08
CA ARG A 34 -6.18 -0.46 10.11
C ARG A 34 -6.71 -0.76 8.70
N PHE A 35 -6.55 0.17 7.76
CA PHE A 35 -6.89 -0.10 6.35
C PHE A 35 -6.06 -1.25 5.78
N GLY A 36 -4.74 -1.24 6.00
CA GLY A 36 -3.88 -2.36 5.59
C GLY A 36 -4.31 -3.68 6.24
N GLN A 37 -4.66 -3.66 7.53
CA GLN A 37 -5.13 -4.83 8.27
C GLN A 37 -6.47 -5.35 7.73
N LEU A 38 -7.41 -4.47 7.39
CA LEU A 38 -8.67 -4.84 6.74
C LEU A 38 -8.42 -5.62 5.46
N ILE A 39 -7.47 -5.18 4.64
CA ILE A 39 -7.10 -5.86 3.40
C ILE A 39 -6.40 -7.19 3.70
N LEU A 40 -5.47 -7.23 4.66
CA LEU A 40 -4.79 -8.46 5.11
C LEU A 40 -5.80 -9.52 5.60
N ASP A 41 -6.86 -9.08 6.28
CA ASP A 41 -7.98 -9.91 6.74
C ASP A 41 -8.98 -10.23 5.63
N ASN A 42 -8.52 -10.25 4.38
CA ASN A 42 -9.29 -10.54 3.18
C ASN A 42 -10.57 -9.69 3.08
N GLY A 43 -10.46 -8.42 3.47
CA GLY A 43 -11.47 -7.39 3.23
C GLY A 43 -12.43 -7.18 4.39
N GLY A 44 -12.37 -7.99 5.45
CA GLY A 44 -13.12 -7.80 6.71
C GLY A 44 -14.61 -7.51 6.53
N GLY A 45 -15.26 -8.09 5.50
CA GLY A 45 -16.67 -7.86 5.18
C GLY A 45 -16.99 -6.46 4.61
N VAL A 46 -15.97 -5.68 4.27
CA VAL A 46 -16.07 -4.40 3.55
C VAL A 46 -15.79 -4.61 2.07
N VAL A 47 -14.73 -5.37 1.75
CA VAL A 47 -14.31 -5.71 0.39
C VAL A 47 -14.50 -7.21 0.19
N PRO A 48 -15.02 -7.68 -0.96
CA PRO A 48 -15.13 -9.11 -1.23
C PRO A 48 -13.75 -9.78 -1.23
N ALA A 49 -13.61 -10.91 -0.54
CA ALA A 49 -12.35 -11.63 -0.42
C ALA A 49 -11.81 -12.08 -1.79
N GLU A 50 -12.70 -12.50 -2.68
CA GLU A 50 -12.38 -12.89 -4.05
C GLU A 50 -11.83 -11.72 -4.88
N TRP A 51 -12.23 -10.48 -4.58
CA TRP A 51 -11.69 -9.29 -5.23
C TRP A 51 -10.25 -9.02 -4.78
N ILE A 52 -9.95 -9.24 -3.50
CA ILE A 52 -8.58 -9.13 -2.97
C ILE A 52 -7.69 -10.21 -3.58
N GLU A 53 -8.16 -11.45 -3.61
CA GLU A 53 -7.40 -12.54 -4.23
C GLU A 53 -7.18 -12.30 -5.73
N ALA A 54 -8.18 -11.83 -6.46
CA ALA A 54 -8.03 -11.42 -7.85
C ALA A 54 -7.00 -10.29 -7.99
N THR A 55 -7.01 -9.31 -7.10
CA THR A 55 -6.04 -8.20 -7.08
C THR A 55 -4.61 -8.71 -6.92
N ARG A 56 -4.37 -9.66 -6.01
CA ARG A 56 -3.07 -10.29 -5.77
C ARG A 56 -2.55 -11.15 -6.93
N ASN A 57 -3.40 -11.48 -7.90
CA ASN A 57 -3.07 -12.23 -9.11
C ASN A 57 -2.95 -11.28 -10.32
N GLY A 58 -2.14 -10.23 -10.20
CA GLY A 58 -1.83 -9.34 -11.32
C GLY A 58 -1.02 -10.04 -12.42
N ARG A 59 -0.85 -9.36 -13.56
CA ARG A 59 -0.06 -9.90 -14.67
C ARG A 59 1.37 -9.38 -14.56
N HIS A 60 2.29 -10.27 -14.23
CA HIS A 60 3.70 -9.95 -14.09
C HIS A 60 4.43 -10.06 -15.44
N GLY A 61 5.44 -9.22 -15.62
CA GLY A 61 6.38 -9.25 -16.75
C GLY A 61 7.77 -8.81 -16.30
N PRO A 62 8.81 -9.05 -17.11
CA PRO A 62 10.15 -8.57 -16.80
C PRO A 62 10.22 -7.04 -16.82
N ASP A 63 11.15 -6.47 -16.06
CA ASP A 63 11.52 -5.05 -16.04
C ASP A 63 10.35 -4.08 -15.81
N PHE A 64 9.39 -4.45 -14.96
CA PHE A 64 8.17 -3.66 -14.72
C PHE A 64 8.46 -2.22 -14.25
N SER A 65 9.42 -2.04 -13.33
CA SER A 65 9.98 -0.72 -13.02
C SER A 65 11.36 -0.85 -12.33
N PRO A 66 12.20 0.20 -12.34
CA PRO A 66 13.50 0.16 -11.65
C PRO A 66 13.42 -0.17 -10.15
N SER A 67 12.32 0.19 -9.47
CA SER A 67 12.11 -0.13 -8.05
C SER A 67 11.40 -1.46 -7.80
N LEU A 68 10.75 -2.04 -8.82
CA LEU A 68 9.95 -3.27 -8.75
C LEU A 68 10.11 -4.02 -10.08
N PRO A 69 11.25 -4.68 -10.33
CA PRO A 69 11.54 -5.26 -11.65
C PRO A 69 10.59 -6.42 -12.01
N GLU A 70 10.10 -7.17 -11.02
CA GLU A 70 9.14 -8.26 -11.20
C GLU A 70 7.73 -7.86 -10.76
N GLY A 71 7.47 -6.56 -10.63
CA GLY A 71 6.19 -6.05 -10.13
C GLY A 71 5.03 -6.23 -11.09
N SER A 72 3.85 -5.87 -10.60
CA SER A 72 2.63 -5.74 -11.39
C SER A 72 1.77 -4.62 -10.79
N TYR A 73 0.72 -4.20 -11.50
CA TYR A 73 -0.30 -3.31 -10.96
C TYR A 73 -1.69 -3.85 -11.31
N ARG A 74 -2.60 -3.85 -10.33
CA ARG A 74 -3.99 -4.26 -10.53
C ARG A 74 -4.86 -3.59 -9.49
N ASN A 75 -6.06 -3.14 -9.89
CA ASN A 75 -7.10 -2.67 -8.96
C ASN A 75 -6.63 -1.60 -7.95
N GLN A 76 -5.78 -0.66 -8.39
CA GLN A 76 -5.18 0.39 -7.56
C GLN A 76 -4.10 -0.05 -6.57
N PHE A 77 -3.62 -1.30 -6.67
CA PHE A 77 -2.49 -1.79 -5.89
C PHE A 77 -1.29 -2.10 -6.79
N TRP A 78 -0.12 -1.71 -6.31
CA TRP A 78 1.14 -2.26 -6.78
C TRP A 78 1.31 -3.65 -6.16
N ILE A 79 1.80 -4.60 -6.93
CA ILE A 79 2.10 -5.96 -6.50
C ILE A 79 3.61 -6.10 -6.58
N GLU A 80 4.23 -6.51 -5.48
CA GLU A 80 5.68 -6.49 -5.36
C GLU A 80 6.36 -7.44 -6.36
N ASP A 81 5.94 -8.70 -6.33
CA ASP A 81 6.51 -9.77 -7.15
C ASP A 81 5.54 -10.98 -7.17
N PRO A 82 5.70 -11.94 -8.10
CA PRO A 82 4.77 -13.07 -8.22
C PRO A 82 4.88 -14.11 -7.09
N ARG A 83 5.93 -14.08 -6.26
CA ARG A 83 6.16 -15.04 -5.16
C ARG A 83 5.52 -14.55 -3.86
N SER A 84 5.81 -13.31 -3.45
CA SER A 84 5.19 -12.71 -2.25
C SER A 84 3.73 -12.40 -2.49
N ARG A 85 3.39 -11.92 -3.70
CA ARG A 85 2.07 -11.37 -4.04
C ARG A 85 1.61 -10.33 -3.01
N ALA A 86 2.57 -9.64 -2.40
CA ALA A 86 2.33 -8.57 -1.44
C ALA A 86 1.71 -7.39 -2.17
N LEU A 87 0.68 -6.79 -1.55
CA LEU A 87 0.03 -5.61 -2.09
C LEU A 87 0.64 -4.35 -1.48
N MET A 88 0.75 -3.31 -2.30
CA MET A 88 1.29 -2.03 -1.89
C MET A 88 0.45 -0.86 -2.39
N CYS A 89 0.21 0.10 -1.52
CA CYS A 89 -0.21 1.45 -1.88
C CYS A 89 1.03 2.35 -1.84
N ARG A 90 1.38 2.97 -2.96
CA ARG A 90 2.57 3.83 -3.07
C ARG A 90 2.14 5.26 -3.36
N GLY A 91 2.69 6.19 -2.61
CA GLY A 91 2.50 7.63 -2.83
C GLY A 91 3.83 8.33 -3.08
N VAL A 92 3.74 9.47 -3.76
CA VAL A 92 4.86 10.40 -3.97
C VAL A 92 5.38 10.90 -2.62
N PHE A 93 6.61 11.40 -2.59
CA PHE A 93 7.28 11.84 -1.36
C PHE A 93 7.48 10.73 -0.30
N GLY A 94 7.34 9.46 -0.69
CA GLY A 94 7.77 8.31 0.12
C GLY A 94 6.69 7.62 0.94
N GLN A 95 5.42 7.75 0.57
CA GLN A 95 4.31 7.08 1.27
C GLN A 95 4.24 5.60 0.87
N LEU A 96 4.04 4.72 1.85
CA LEU A 96 3.87 3.29 1.62
C LEU A 96 2.87 2.69 2.61
N ILE A 97 1.96 1.88 2.09
CA ILE A 97 1.30 0.79 2.83
C ILE A 97 1.75 -0.49 2.14
N HIS A 98 2.35 -1.43 2.88
CA HIS A 98 2.77 -2.74 2.38
C HIS A 98 2.05 -3.83 3.17
N ILE A 99 1.51 -4.82 2.46
CA ILE A 99 0.60 -5.84 3.00
C ILE A 99 1.06 -7.20 2.52
N ASP A 100 1.54 -8.03 3.45
CA ASP A 100 2.11 -9.34 3.18
C ASP A 100 1.42 -10.45 3.98
N TRP A 101 0.83 -11.41 3.27
CA TRP A 101 0.15 -12.56 3.87
C TRP A 101 1.11 -13.67 4.30
N ASN A 102 2.28 -13.80 3.67
CA ASN A 102 3.26 -14.81 4.04
C ASN A 102 3.78 -14.53 5.46
N MET A 103 3.94 -13.24 5.77
CA MET A 103 4.42 -12.76 7.07
C MET A 103 3.29 -12.31 8.01
N LYS A 104 2.04 -12.27 7.53
CA LYS A 104 0.88 -11.70 8.24
C LYS A 104 1.18 -10.29 8.78
N MET A 105 1.76 -9.45 7.93
CA MET A 105 2.33 -8.17 8.32
C MET A 105 1.75 -7.02 7.48
N VAL A 106 1.52 -5.90 8.14
CA VAL A 106 1.22 -4.61 7.51
C VAL A 106 2.29 -3.61 7.94
N VAL A 107 2.90 -2.93 6.98
CA VAL A 107 3.80 -1.80 7.24
C VAL A 107 3.21 -0.53 6.67
N VAL A 108 3.13 0.51 7.50
CA VAL A 108 2.78 1.86 7.07
C VAL A 108 3.98 2.76 7.28
N LYS A 109 4.34 3.51 6.24
CA LYS A 109 5.37 4.53 6.29
C LYS A 109 4.85 5.80 5.64
N LEU A 110 4.74 6.86 6.43
CA LEU A 110 4.47 8.21 5.97
C LEU A 110 5.79 8.98 5.92
N SER A 111 6.00 9.80 4.90
CA SER A 111 7.28 10.48 4.68
C SER A 111 7.10 11.79 3.93
N SER A 112 8.17 12.58 3.87
CA SER A 112 8.23 13.84 3.15
C SER A 112 9.58 13.94 2.44
N TYR A 113 9.83 13.04 1.48
CA TYR A 113 11.06 13.12 0.68
C TYR A 113 11.21 14.51 0.07
N PRO A 114 12.45 15.02 -0.12
CA PRO A 114 12.65 16.29 -0.79
C PRO A 114 12.23 16.24 -2.27
N ASP A 115 12.33 15.06 -2.89
CA ASP A 115 11.96 14.82 -4.29
C ASP A 115 10.56 14.18 -4.41
N PHE A 116 9.85 14.51 -5.49
CA PHE A 116 8.54 13.93 -5.82
C PHE A 116 8.58 12.39 -5.90
N THR A 117 9.61 11.84 -6.53
CA THR A 117 9.92 10.41 -6.52
C THR A 117 11.43 10.20 -6.37
N ASN A 118 11.83 9.10 -5.75
CA ASN A 118 13.24 8.74 -5.61
C ASN A 118 13.37 7.21 -5.61
N VAL A 119 14.04 6.67 -6.64
CA VAL A 119 14.19 5.22 -6.83
C VAL A 119 15.06 4.60 -5.72
N ALA A 120 16.18 5.24 -5.39
CA ALA A 120 17.08 4.74 -4.36
C ALA A 120 16.37 4.63 -3.00
N TYR A 121 15.58 5.64 -2.63
CA TYR A 121 14.82 5.61 -1.38
C TYR A 121 13.67 4.60 -1.40
N SER A 122 13.03 4.41 -2.55
CA SER A 122 11.99 3.38 -2.71
C SER A 122 12.56 1.98 -2.53
N VAL A 123 13.70 1.68 -3.16
CA VAL A 123 14.42 0.40 -3.02
C VAL A 123 14.90 0.21 -1.58
N ALA A 124 15.47 1.24 -0.96
CA ALA A 124 15.89 1.18 0.44
C ALA A 124 14.71 0.92 1.40
N THR A 125 13.55 1.52 1.13
CA THR A 125 12.33 1.31 1.92
C THR A 125 11.89 -0.16 1.85
N LEU A 126 11.82 -0.76 0.66
CA LEU A 126 11.43 -2.16 0.52
C LEU A 126 12.44 -3.12 1.17
N LYS A 127 13.74 -2.85 1.01
CA LYS A 127 14.77 -3.61 1.73
C LYS A 127 14.60 -3.54 3.25
N ALA A 128 14.23 -2.38 3.79
CA ALA A 128 13.95 -2.23 5.22
C ALA A 128 12.71 -3.02 5.64
N VAL A 129 11.63 -3.00 4.84
CA VAL A 129 10.43 -3.82 5.07
C VAL A 129 10.77 -5.30 5.13
N HIS A 130 11.54 -5.81 4.16
CA HIS A 130 11.95 -7.21 4.14
C HIS A 130 12.87 -7.57 5.30
N ALA A 131 13.81 -6.69 5.67
CA ALA A 131 14.69 -6.91 6.82
C ALA A 131 13.92 -6.98 8.14
N ILE A 132 12.92 -6.11 8.33
CA ILE A 132 12.02 -6.15 9.49
C ILE A 132 11.21 -7.45 9.47
N ALA A 133 10.64 -7.84 8.33
CA ALA A 133 9.89 -9.08 8.19
C ALA A 133 10.72 -10.31 8.58
N ALA A 134 11.97 -10.38 8.09
CA ALA A 134 12.89 -11.46 8.42
C ALA A 134 13.29 -11.49 9.90
N ALA A 135 13.31 -10.34 10.58
CA ALA A 135 13.61 -10.25 12.01
C ALA A 135 12.41 -10.61 12.91
N LEU A 136 11.20 -10.64 12.36
CA LEU A 136 9.96 -10.99 13.09
C LEU A 136 9.51 -12.44 12.84
N ALA A 137 10.14 -13.15 11.91
CA ALA A 137 9.88 -14.56 11.57
C ALA A 137 10.55 -15.51 12.57
#